data_AF-A0A7C6B0S8-F1
#
_entry.id   AF-A0A7C6B0S8-F1
#
_cell.length_a   1.000
_cell.length_b   1.000
_cell.length_c   1.000
_cell.angle_alpha   90.00
_cell.angle_beta   90.00
_cell.angle_gamma   90.00
#
_symmetry.space_group_name_H-M   'P 1'
#
loop_
_entity.id
_entity.type
_entity.pdbx_description
1 polymer ?
#
loop_
_entity_poly.entity_id
_entity_poly.type
_entity_poly.pdbx_seq_one_letter_code
_entity_poly.pdbx_strand_id
1 'polypeptide(L)'
;NPPKGAMLYDRALTVADIADGTSNTLIVSEDSDFRDGQWINGLNVFDQAYAINKAPAFENDIRSKHPGGANGLFTDASVRFLKETMDLTVLAAICTRAGGEVVSEF
;
A
#
# COMPACT_ATOMS: atom_id res chain seq x y z
N ASN A 1 -12.27 13.44 -6.85
CA ASN A 1 -11.74 12.25 -6.15
C ASN A 1 -10.80 12.68 -5.06
N PRO A 2 -11.18 12.59 -3.76
CA PRO A 2 -10.21 12.81 -2.70
C PRO A 2 -9.03 11.83 -2.86
N PRO A 3 -7.81 12.19 -2.42
CA PRO A 3 -6.68 11.27 -2.45
C PRO A 3 -7.04 9.97 -1.71
N LYS A 4 -6.48 8.84 -2.15
CA LYS A 4 -6.78 7.49 -1.63
C LYS A 4 -5.95 7.17 -0.36
N GLY A 5 -6.07 5.96 0.18
CA GLY A 5 -5.39 5.38 1.36
C GLY A 5 -5.33 6.23 2.63
N ALA A 6 -4.29 6.20 3.46
CA ALA A 6 -4.35 6.74 4.84
C ALA A 6 -3.37 7.91 5.17
N MET A 7 -2.23 8.04 4.49
CA MET A 7 -1.25 9.12 4.77
C MET A 7 -1.45 10.29 3.81
N LEU A 8 -2.15 11.35 4.26
CA LEU A 8 -2.43 12.54 3.46
C LEU A 8 -1.60 13.75 3.88
N TYR A 9 -1.17 14.53 2.89
CA TYR A 9 -0.48 15.79 3.14
C TYR A 9 -1.37 16.76 3.93
N ASP A 10 -0.86 17.21 5.07
CA ASP A 10 -1.46 18.23 5.95
C ASP A 10 -2.93 17.95 6.33
N ARG A 11 -3.28 16.67 6.44
CA ARG A 11 -4.64 16.26 6.81
C ARG A 11 -4.61 15.16 7.86
N ALA A 12 -5.09 15.53 9.05
CA ALA A 12 -5.37 14.56 10.10
C ALA A 12 -6.58 13.69 9.71
N LEU A 13 -6.49 12.41 10.05
CA LEU A 13 -7.58 11.44 9.92
C LEU A 13 -7.87 10.82 11.27
N THR A 14 -9.12 10.45 11.44
CA THR A 14 -9.60 9.61 12.53
C THR A 14 -9.71 8.17 12.06
N VAL A 15 -9.83 7.23 13.00
CA VAL A 15 -10.14 5.83 12.68
C VAL A 15 -11.46 5.72 11.90
N ALA A 16 -12.42 6.61 12.15
CA ALA A 16 -13.70 6.63 11.44
C ALA A 16 -13.56 7.00 9.95
N ASP A 17 -12.45 7.65 9.55
CA ASP A 17 -12.16 7.93 8.14
C ASP A 17 -11.61 6.69 7.38
N ILE A 18 -11.34 5.58 8.08
CA ILE A 18 -10.81 4.32 7.54
C ILE A 18 -11.95 3.30 7.41
N ALA A 19 -12.90 3.62 6.54
CA ALA A 19 -14.12 2.84 6.33
C ALA A 19 -13.90 1.44 5.72
N ASP A 20 -12.80 1.22 5.00
CA ASP A 20 -12.46 -0.10 4.42
C ASP A 20 -11.87 -1.07 5.47
N GLY A 21 -11.66 -0.59 6.70
CA GLY A 21 -11.19 -1.36 7.84
C GLY A 21 -9.70 -1.15 8.13
N THR A 22 -9.36 -0.93 9.40
CA THR A 22 -7.98 -0.63 9.82
C THR A 22 -6.99 -1.74 9.49
N SER A 23 -7.45 -2.98 9.46
CA SER A 23 -6.67 -4.17 9.12
C SER A 23 -6.50 -4.40 7.62
N ASN A 24 -7.20 -3.62 6.79
CA ASN A 24 -7.24 -3.76 5.34
C ASN A 24 -6.69 -2.52 4.62
N THR A 25 -6.44 -1.42 5.33
CA THR A 25 -5.85 -0.20 4.75
C THR A 25 -4.36 -0.09 5.07
N LEU A 26 -3.55 -0.07 4.01
CA LEU A 26 -2.10 0.07 4.02
C LEU A 26 -1.68 1.53 4.28
N ILE A 27 -0.66 1.72 5.12
CA ILE A 27 -0.09 3.04 5.48
C ILE A 27 1.26 3.28 4.79
N VAL A 28 2.14 2.28 4.87
CA VAL A 28 3.52 2.30 4.35
C VAL A 28 3.87 0.88 3.91
N SER A 29 4.72 0.76 2.91
CA SER A 29 5.27 -0.52 2.47
C SER A 29 6.76 -0.42 2.18
N GLU A 30 7.43 -1.56 2.11
CA GLU A 30 8.81 -1.61 1.67
C GLU A 30 8.95 -1.09 0.24
N ASP A 31 10.05 -0.36 0.06
CA ASP A 31 10.58 0.04 -1.22
C ASP A 31 12.10 -0.10 -1.19
N SER A 32 12.59 -1.19 -1.76
CA SER A 32 14.01 -1.39 -1.95
C SER A 32 14.46 -0.79 -3.27
N ASP A 33 15.55 -0.03 -3.26
CA ASP A 33 16.33 0.35 -4.45
C ASP A 33 15.82 1.60 -5.21
N PHE A 34 15.08 2.52 -4.55
CA PHE A 34 14.71 3.79 -5.22
C PHE A 34 15.85 4.77 -5.14
N ARG A 35 15.90 5.68 -6.11
CA ARG A 35 17.06 6.54 -6.34
C ARG A 35 17.34 7.47 -5.16
N ASP A 36 16.35 7.72 -4.31
CA ASP A 36 16.43 8.56 -3.11
C ASP A 36 16.29 7.76 -1.79
N GLY A 37 16.22 6.43 -1.86
CA GLY A 37 16.13 5.55 -0.69
C GLY A 37 14.85 5.72 0.14
N GLN A 38 13.77 6.20 -0.48
CA GLN A 38 12.47 6.34 0.18
C GLN A 38 11.91 4.98 0.61
N TRP A 39 11.13 5.00 1.70
CA TRP A 39 10.11 3.98 1.95
C TRP A 39 8.81 4.49 1.37
N ILE A 40 7.98 3.61 0.81
CA ILE A 40 6.71 3.99 0.21
C ILE A 40 5.75 4.51 1.28
N ASN A 41 5.26 5.73 1.09
CA ASN A 41 4.29 6.41 1.96
C ASN A 41 2.98 6.65 1.20
N GLY A 42 2.02 7.34 1.80
CA GLY A 42 0.71 7.60 1.18
C GLY A 42 0.78 8.05 -0.27
N LEU A 43 1.69 8.95 -0.64
CA LEU A 43 1.77 9.42 -2.02
C LEU A 43 2.11 8.31 -3.04
N ASN A 44 2.79 7.25 -2.60
CA ASN A 44 3.23 6.12 -3.42
C ASN A 44 2.43 4.82 -3.18
N VAL A 45 1.80 4.66 -2.01
CA VAL A 45 0.87 3.54 -1.74
C VAL A 45 -0.39 3.66 -2.62
N PHE A 46 -0.84 4.88 -2.93
CA PHE A 46 -2.14 5.09 -3.59
C PHE A 46 -2.15 4.87 -5.11
N ASP A 47 -0.97 4.80 -5.72
CA ASP A 47 -0.79 4.74 -7.17
C ASP A 47 -0.02 3.48 -7.61
N GLN A 48 -0.25 2.36 -6.91
CA GLN A 48 0.30 1.07 -7.34
C GLN A 48 -0.19 0.72 -8.74
N ALA A 49 0.70 0.79 -9.72
CA ALA A 49 0.43 0.52 -11.13
C ALA A 49 0.85 -0.91 -11.52
N TYR A 50 1.81 -1.48 -10.79
CA TYR A 50 2.41 -2.78 -11.09
C TYR A 50 2.29 -3.74 -9.90
N ALA A 51 2.49 -5.03 -10.20
CA ALA A 51 2.62 -6.03 -9.16
C ALA A 51 3.90 -5.79 -8.36
N ILE A 52 3.88 -6.20 -7.09
CA ILE A 52 5.04 -6.10 -6.19
C ILE A 52 6.27 -6.71 -6.87
N ASN A 53 7.42 -6.01 -6.79
CA ASN A 53 8.68 -6.37 -7.44
C ASN A 53 8.68 -6.38 -8.99
N LYS A 54 7.62 -5.91 -9.66
CA LYS A 54 7.54 -5.91 -11.15
C LYS A 54 7.59 -4.51 -11.78
N ALA A 55 7.62 -3.47 -10.96
CA ALA A 55 7.66 -2.10 -11.44
C ALA A 55 8.98 -1.76 -12.16
N PRO A 56 8.93 -0.93 -13.21
CA PRO A 56 10.15 -0.41 -13.85
C PRO A 56 10.89 0.54 -12.92
N ALA A 57 12.20 0.74 -13.13
CA ALA A 57 13.06 1.52 -12.24
C ALA A 57 12.71 3.01 -12.07
N PHE A 58 11.82 3.55 -12.90
CA PHE A 58 11.34 4.94 -12.79
C PHE A 58 10.06 5.06 -11.95
N GLU A 59 9.43 3.93 -11.60
CA GLU A 59 8.18 3.90 -10.83
C GLU A 59 8.48 3.56 -9.37
N ASN A 60 7.80 4.25 -8.45
CA ASN A 60 8.01 4.06 -7.02
C ASN A 60 6.97 3.11 -6.41
N ASP A 61 6.89 1.92 -7.00
CA ASP A 61 5.96 0.88 -6.60
C ASP A 61 6.57 -0.10 -5.61
N ILE A 62 5.71 -0.84 -4.90
CA ILE A 62 6.11 -1.72 -3.81
C ILE A 62 7.15 -2.74 -4.30
N ARG A 63 8.28 -2.76 -3.61
CA ARG A 63 9.35 -3.70 -3.92
C ARG A 63 10.25 -3.97 -2.74
N SER A 64 10.82 -5.15 -2.76
CA SER A 64 11.68 -5.67 -1.73
C SER A 64 12.73 -6.61 -2.30
N LYS A 65 13.80 -6.81 -1.53
CA LYS A 65 14.78 -7.88 -1.79
C LYS A 65 14.39 -9.19 -1.11
N HIS A 66 13.27 -9.22 -0.37
CA HIS A 66 12.73 -10.44 0.21
C HIS A 66 12.16 -11.35 -0.89
N PRO A 67 12.46 -12.66 -0.88
CA PRO A 67 11.90 -13.59 -1.85
C PRO A 67 10.37 -13.63 -1.77
N GLY A 68 9.72 -13.40 -2.91
CA GLY A 68 8.28 -13.64 -3.08
C GLY A 68 7.34 -12.52 -2.64
N GLY A 69 7.84 -11.35 -2.22
CA GLY A 69 6.98 -10.27 -1.77
C GLY A 69 7.69 -9.17 -0.98
N ALA A 70 6.89 -8.35 -0.30
CA ALA A 70 7.32 -7.19 0.48
C ALA A 70 6.51 -7.07 1.78
N ASN A 71 7.07 -6.49 2.83
CA ASN A 71 6.30 -6.18 4.04
C ASN A 71 5.50 -4.87 3.90
N GLY A 72 4.26 -4.90 4.38
CA GLY A 72 3.37 -3.74 4.44
C GLY A 72 2.82 -3.50 5.85
N LEU A 73 2.77 -2.23 6.28
CA LEU A 73 2.20 -1.79 7.56
C LEU A 73 0.76 -1.31 7.37
N PHE A 74 -0.16 -1.89 8.13
CA PHE A 74 -1.58 -1.58 8.13
C PHE A 74 -1.96 -0.60 9.24
N THR A 75 -3.16 -0.02 9.12
CA THR A 75 -3.66 1.01 10.04
C THR A 75 -3.97 0.50 11.45
N ASP A 76 -4.15 -0.80 11.61
CA ASP A 76 -4.22 -1.49 12.90
C ASP A 76 -2.85 -1.78 13.54
N ALA A 77 -1.76 -1.23 12.96
CA ALA A 77 -0.36 -1.46 13.33
C ALA A 77 0.14 -2.90 13.08
N SER A 78 -0.62 -3.74 12.37
CA SER A 78 -0.12 -5.05 11.92
C SER A 78 0.83 -4.89 10.73
N VAL A 79 1.89 -5.70 10.71
CA VAL A 79 2.76 -5.86 9.53
C VAL A 79 2.42 -7.19 8.89
N ARG A 80 2.21 -7.19 7.57
CA ARG A 80 1.89 -8.38 6.80
C ARG A 80 2.83 -8.51 5.61
N PHE A 81 3.14 -9.75 5.26
CA PHE A 81 3.91 -10.04 4.06
C PHE A 81 2.97 -10.13 2.85
N LEU A 82 3.12 -9.18 1.93
CA LEU A 82 2.34 -9.07 0.71
C LEU A 82 3.03 -9.84 -0.42
N LYS A 83 2.38 -10.88 -0.94
CA LYS A 83 2.95 -11.76 -1.97
C LYS A 83 3.02 -11.04 -3.32
N GLU A 84 4.11 -11.23 -4.07
CA GLU A 84 4.22 -10.71 -5.44
C GLU A 84 3.23 -11.33 -6.44
N THR A 85 2.56 -12.40 -6.05
CA THR A 85 1.50 -13.07 -6.81
C THR A 85 0.10 -12.62 -6.42
N MET A 86 -0.05 -11.66 -5.50
CA MET A 86 -1.38 -11.18 -5.11
C MET A 86 -2.07 -10.49 -6.30
N ASP A 87 -3.40 -10.61 -6.35
CA ASP A 87 -4.19 -9.97 -7.40
C ASP A 87 -4.06 -8.44 -7.33
N LEU A 88 -3.88 -7.80 -8.48
CA LEU A 88 -3.72 -6.33 -8.55
C LEU A 88 -4.95 -5.58 -8.03
N THR A 89 -6.14 -6.16 -8.16
CA THR A 89 -7.38 -5.58 -7.62
C THR A 89 -7.35 -5.60 -6.10
N VAL A 90 -6.84 -6.68 -5.50
CA VAL A 90 -6.67 -6.78 -4.04
C VAL A 90 -5.60 -5.80 -3.57
N LEU A 91 -4.49 -5.68 -4.32
CA LEU A 91 -3.43 -4.72 -4.01
C LEU A 91 -3.97 -3.28 -4.06
N ALA A 92 -4.73 -2.92 -5.10
CA ALA A 92 -5.35 -1.62 -5.21
C ALA A 92 -6.37 -1.36 -4.08
N ALA A 93 -7.16 -2.37 -3.70
CA ALA A 93 -8.16 -2.28 -2.65
C ALA A 93 -7.53 -2.06 -1.26
N ILE A 94 -6.38 -2.65 -0.94
CA ILE A 94 -5.74 -2.38 0.35
C ILE A 94 -5.07 -0.99 0.40
N CYS A 95 -4.92 -0.32 -0.74
CA CYS A 95 -4.38 1.03 -0.85
C CYS A 95 -5.44 2.13 -0.71
N THR A 96 -6.72 1.77 -0.51
CA THR A 96 -7.84 2.69 -0.24
C THR A 96 -8.22 2.68 1.24
N ARG A 97 -8.76 3.82 1.73
CA ARG A 97 -9.34 3.91 3.09
C ARG A 97 -10.86 3.87 3.09
N ALA A 98 -11.48 4.19 1.96
CA ALA A 98 -12.92 4.36 1.82
C ALA A 98 -13.38 4.14 0.36
N GLY A 99 -12.78 3.17 -0.34
CA GLY A 99 -13.18 2.80 -1.70
C GLY A 99 -14.32 1.76 -1.74
N GLY A 100 -14.58 1.08 -0.62
CA GLY A 100 -15.66 0.09 -0.50
C GLY A 100 -15.41 -1.21 -1.26
N GLU A 101 -14.16 -1.46 -1.65
CA GLU A 101 -13.77 -2.69 -2.34
C GLU A 101 -13.83 -3.90 -1.41
N VAL A 102 -14.24 -5.06 -1.95
CA VAL A 102 -14.18 -6.32 -1.20
C VAL A 102 -12.77 -6.87 -1.27
N VAL A 103 -12.09 -6.87 -0.13
CA VAL A 103 -10.75 -7.44 0.03
C VAL A 103 -10.87 -8.92 0.41
N SER A 104 -10.45 -9.83 -0.46
CA SER A 104 -10.28 -11.26 -0.13
C SER A 104 -8.97 -11.49 0.65
N GLU A 105 -8.74 -12.68 1.22
CA GLU A 105 -7.46 -12.98 1.89
C GLU A 105 -6.25 -12.85 0.96
N PHE A 106 -5.13 -12.34 1.47
CA PHE A 106 -3.86 -12.10 0.75
C PHE A 106 -2.64 -12.54 1.58
#